data_AF-A0A954EWI7-F1
#
_entry.id   AF-A0A954EWI7-F1
#
_cell.length_a   1.000
_cell.length_b   1.000
_cell.length_c   1.000
_cell.angle_alpha   90.00
_cell.angle_beta   90.00
_cell.angle_gamma   90.00
#
_symmetry.space_group_name_H-M   'P 1'
#
loop_
_entity.id
_entity.type
_entity.pdbx_description
1 polymer ?
#
loop_
_entity_poly.entity_id
_entity_poly.type
_entity_poly.pdbx_seq_one_letter_code
_entity_poly.pdbx_strand_id
1 'polypeptide(L)'
;MKQTLKRKTRRVDGRSLKCIIADVNQTLRGWFAHFQHSTRKGHDKALDSRLRMRLQSLLRKRQGGHGEARGFNASFTRPNLFFAYYGMFSLATAHALACQFSRR
;
A
#
# COMPACT_ATOMS: atom_id res chain seq x y z
N MET A 1 -10.05 5.85 8.46
CA MET A 1 -8.82 5.61 7.66
C MET A 1 -8.94 4.46 6.64
N LYS A 2 -9.20 3.20 7.04
CA LYS A 2 -9.37 2.06 6.10
C LYS A 2 -10.43 2.33 5.02
N GLN A 3 -11.50 3.06 5.35
CA GLN A 3 -12.52 3.52 4.40
C GLN A 3 -12.02 4.62 3.44
N THR A 4 -11.17 5.55 3.92
CA THR A 4 -10.54 6.58 3.09
C THR A 4 -9.62 5.97 2.05
N LEU A 5 -8.75 5.05 2.47
CA LEU A 5 -7.89 4.29 1.57
C LEU A 5 -8.73 3.48 0.57
N LYS A 6 -9.82 2.86 1.05
CA LYS A 6 -10.79 2.16 0.21
C LYS A 6 -11.34 3.02 -0.92
N ARG A 7 -11.70 4.27 -0.59
CA ARG A 7 -12.28 5.23 -1.53
C ARG A 7 -11.26 5.81 -2.51
N LYS A 8 -9.98 5.88 -2.11
CA LYS A 8 -8.87 6.34 -2.96
C LYS A 8 -8.35 5.25 -3.91
N THR A 9 -8.44 3.98 -3.52
CA THR A 9 -8.01 2.83 -4.35
C THR A 9 -9.22 2.06 -4.89
N ARG A 10 -10.15 2.73 -5.59
CA ARG A 10 -11.30 2.02 -6.16
C ARG A 10 -10.84 1.14 -7.33
N ARG A 11 -11.45 -0.04 -7.46
CA ARG A 11 -11.09 -0.99 -8.53
C ARG A 11 -11.32 -0.44 -9.95
N VAL A 12 -12.28 0.47 -10.09
CA VAL A 12 -12.68 1.12 -11.35
C VAL A 12 -12.12 2.55 -11.49
N ASP A 13 -11.11 2.89 -10.72
CA ASP A 13 -10.49 4.22 -10.81
C ASP A 13 -9.72 4.34 -12.14
N GLY A 14 -10.01 5.38 -12.93
CA GLY A 14 -9.37 5.66 -14.22
C GLY A 14 -8.05 6.43 -14.13
N ARG A 15 -7.67 6.90 -12.94
CA ARG A 15 -6.44 7.70 -12.73
C ARG A 15 -5.16 6.89 -12.98
N SER A 16 -4.04 7.53 -13.32
CA SER A 16 -2.77 6.81 -13.47
C SER A 16 -2.36 6.12 -12.16
N LEU A 17 -1.64 4.99 -12.25
CA LEU A 17 -1.18 4.26 -11.05
C LEU A 17 -0.32 5.16 -10.14
N LYS A 18 0.53 6.01 -10.75
CA LYS A 18 1.36 7.00 -10.04
C LYS A 18 0.52 7.98 -9.23
N CYS A 19 -0.55 8.55 -9.81
CA CYS A 19 -1.44 9.47 -9.10
C CYS A 19 -2.11 8.80 -7.88
N ILE A 20 -2.58 7.56 -8.05
CA ILE A 20 -3.22 6.81 -6.95
C ILE A 20 -2.20 6.54 -5.84
N ILE A 21 -0.98 6.13 -6.19
CA ILE A 21 0.09 5.89 -5.23
C ILE A 21 0.47 7.17 -4.48
N ALA A 22 0.61 8.30 -5.17
CA ALA A 22 0.91 9.58 -4.53
C ALA A 22 -0.16 10.00 -3.50
N ASP A 23 -1.43 9.87 -3.86
CA ASP A 23 -2.58 10.20 -2.99
C ASP A 23 -2.67 9.28 -1.76
N VAL A 24 -2.36 8.00 -1.95
CA VAL A 24 -2.24 7.02 -0.86
C VAL A 24 -1.05 7.35 0.04
N ASN A 25 0.11 7.65 -0.53
CA ASN A 25 1.34 7.98 0.20
C ASN A 25 1.16 9.20 1.11
N GLN A 26 0.48 10.26 0.64
CA GLN A 26 0.21 11.44 1.46
C GLN A 26 -0.64 11.08 2.69
N THR A 27 -1.66 10.24 2.49
CA THR A 27 -2.52 9.76 3.58
C THR A 27 -1.73 8.87 4.55
N LEU A 28 -0.85 8.01 4.02
CA LEU A 28 -0.01 7.11 4.81
C LEU A 28 1.03 7.85 5.63
N ARG A 29 1.64 8.92 5.10
CA ARG A 29 2.62 9.74 5.83
C ARG A 29 1.99 10.44 7.04
N GLY A 30 0.85 11.11 6.85
CA GLY A 30 0.13 11.75 7.95
C GLY A 30 -0.34 10.74 9.00
N TRP A 31 -0.80 9.57 8.55
CA TRP A 31 -1.14 8.47 9.46
C TRP A 31 0.07 7.92 10.20
N PHE A 32 1.19 7.70 9.52
CA PHE A 32 2.41 7.19 10.14
C PHE A 32 2.93 8.16 11.21
N ALA A 33 2.95 9.46 10.94
CA ALA A 33 3.33 10.46 11.93
C ALA A 33 2.47 10.42 13.20
N HIS A 34 1.17 10.11 13.07
CA HIS A 34 0.27 9.98 14.22
C HIS A 34 0.46 8.64 14.96
N PHE A 35 0.74 7.55 14.24
CA PHE A 35 0.82 6.20 14.80
C PHE A 35 2.25 5.69 15.01
N GLN A 36 3.29 6.52 14.82
CA GLN A 36 4.71 6.12 14.94
C GLN A 36 5.06 5.62 16.36
N HIS A 37 4.36 6.10 17.39
CA HIS A 37 4.54 5.69 18.78
C HIS A 37 3.66 4.48 19.18
N SER A 38 2.78 3.99 18.29
CA SER A 38 1.98 2.80 18.59
C SER A 38 2.83 1.54 18.49
N THR A 39 3.03 0.86 19.62
CA THR A 39 3.82 -0.37 19.79
C THR A 39 3.27 -1.60 19.05
N ARG A 40 2.26 -1.43 18.20
CA ARG A 40 1.51 -2.54 17.56
C ARG A 40 2.22 -3.01 16.28
N LYS A 41 3.34 -3.71 16.49
CA LYS A 41 4.08 -4.42 15.44
C LYS A 41 3.11 -5.28 14.61
N GLY A 42 3.05 -5.06 13.30
CA GLY A 42 2.28 -5.86 12.34
C GLY A 42 1.04 -5.17 11.75
N HIS A 43 0.52 -4.09 12.34
CA HIS A 43 -0.58 -3.34 11.73
C HIS A 43 -0.14 -2.61 10.44
N ASP A 44 1.11 -2.14 10.43
CA ASP A 44 1.84 -1.61 9.29
C ASP A 44 1.92 -2.63 8.14
N LYS A 45 2.38 -3.85 8.41
CA LYS A 45 2.49 -4.93 7.41
C LYS A 45 1.12 -5.33 6.87
N ALA A 46 0.13 -5.46 7.75
CA ALA A 46 -1.24 -5.82 7.35
C ALA A 46 -1.88 -4.74 6.47
N LEU A 47 -1.62 -3.45 6.75
CA LEU A 47 -2.08 -2.34 5.92
C LEU A 47 -1.38 -2.33 4.56
N ASP A 48 -0.05 -2.48 4.52
CA ASP A 48 0.73 -2.57 3.27
C ASP A 48 0.24 -3.72 2.39
N SER A 49 -0.02 -4.89 2.98
CA SER A 49 -0.57 -6.05 2.25
C SER A 49 -1.96 -5.76 1.67
N ARG A 50 -2.85 -5.12 2.44
CA ARG A 50 -4.19 -4.74 1.97
C ARG A 50 -4.13 -3.70 0.85
N LEU A 51 -3.22 -2.75 0.91
CA LEU A 51 -3.04 -1.75 -0.14
C LEU A 51 -2.49 -2.38 -1.42
N ARG A 52 -1.49 -3.25 -1.31
CA ARG A 52 -0.94 -4.00 -2.46
C ARG A 52 -2.00 -4.85 -3.15
N MET A 53 -2.79 -5.63 -2.40
CA MET A 53 -3.88 -6.42 -2.99
C MET A 53 -4.90 -5.57 -3.76
N ARG A 54 -5.20 -4.36 -3.26
CA ARG A 54 -6.13 -3.42 -3.91
C ARG A 54 -5.57 -2.87 -5.21
N LEU A 55 -4.32 -2.44 -5.20
CA LEU A 55 -3.65 -1.94 -6.40
C LEU A 55 -3.48 -3.04 -7.45
N GLN A 56 -3.13 -4.26 -7.04
CA GLN A 56 -3.07 -5.42 -7.93
C GLN A 56 -4.46 -5.74 -8.52
N SER A 57 -5.52 -5.68 -7.72
CA SER A 57 -6.90 -5.92 -8.20
C SER A 57 -7.36 -4.85 -9.19
N LEU A 58 -6.96 -3.60 -8.97
CA LEU A 58 -7.20 -2.48 -9.88
C LEU A 58 -6.47 -2.69 -11.21
N LEU A 59 -5.18 -3.02 -11.16
CA LEU A 59 -4.39 -3.30 -12.37
C LEU A 59 -4.92 -4.51 -13.14
N ARG A 60 -5.30 -5.59 -12.42
CA ARG A 60 -5.92 -6.77 -13.02
C ARG A 60 -7.21 -6.41 -13.76
N LYS A 61 -8.04 -5.54 -13.19
CA LYS A 61 -9.26 -5.05 -13.86
C LYS A 61 -8.94 -4.24 -15.11
N ARG A 62 -7.89 -3.42 -15.09
CA ARG A 62 -7.42 -2.66 -16.27
C ARG A 62 -6.90 -3.55 -17.39
N GLN A 63 -6.32 -4.70 -17.04
CA GLN A 63 -5.88 -5.72 -18.01
C GLN A 63 -7.03 -6.61 -18.51
N GLY A 64 -8.29 -6.26 -18.25
CA GLY A 64 -9.46 -7.05 -18.64
C GLY A 64 -9.73 -8.27 -17.73
N GLY A 65 -8.95 -8.46 -16.67
CA GLY A 65 -9.12 -9.58 -15.76
C GLY A 65 -10.31 -9.43 -14.79
N HIS A 66 -10.93 -10.56 -14.46
CA HIS A 66 -12.04 -10.65 -13.50
C HIS A 66 -11.56 -11.04 -12.09
N GLY A 67 -12.40 -10.78 -11.07
CA GLY A 67 -12.11 -11.11 -9.66
C GLY A 67 -11.14 -10.19 -8.91
N GLU A 68 -10.94 -10.50 -7.63
CA GLU A 68 -9.93 -9.88 -6.76
C GLU A 68 -8.55 -10.53 -7.01
N ALA A 69 -7.48 -9.77 -6.83
CA ALA A 69 -6.11 -10.30 -6.88
C ALA A 69 -5.78 -11.06 -5.58
N ARG A 70 -6.52 -12.13 -5.29
CA ARG A 70 -6.25 -13.07 -4.20
C ARG A 70 -5.54 -14.29 -4.78
N GLY A 71 -4.30 -14.54 -4.34
CA GLY A 71 -3.55 -15.74 -4.70
C GLY A 71 -2.07 -15.52 -5.00
N PHE A 72 -1.32 -16.61 -5.07
CA PHE A 72 0.12 -16.64 -5.32
C PHE A 72 0.51 -15.96 -6.65
N ASN A 73 -0.33 -16.12 -7.68
CA ASN A 73 -0.13 -15.52 -9.01
C ASN A 73 -0.15 -13.99 -9.00
N ALA A 74 -0.88 -13.35 -8.08
CA ALA A 74 -0.91 -11.88 -7.99
C ALA A 74 0.41 -11.31 -7.49
N SER A 75 1.03 -11.96 -6.49
CA SER A 75 2.37 -11.62 -6.00
C SER A 75 3.45 -11.89 -7.03
N PHE A 76 3.33 -12.98 -7.80
CA PHE A 76 4.29 -13.32 -8.87
C PHE A 76 4.23 -12.36 -10.06
N THR A 77 3.01 -12.00 -10.50
CA THR A 77 2.82 -11.08 -11.63
C THR A 77 3.29 -9.66 -11.30
N ARG A 78 3.16 -9.24 -10.03
CA ARG A 78 3.52 -7.89 -9.57
C ARG A 78 4.26 -7.97 -8.22
N PRO A 79 5.59 -8.21 -8.25
CA PRO A 79 6.40 -8.30 -7.05
C PRO A 79 6.48 -6.95 -6.34
N ASN A 80 6.86 -6.95 -5.05
CA ASN A 80 6.97 -5.74 -4.24
C ASN A 80 7.86 -4.66 -4.89
N LEU A 81 8.88 -5.08 -5.64
CA LEU A 81 9.77 -4.21 -6.41
C LEU A 81 9.02 -3.36 -7.45
N PHE A 82 7.96 -3.88 -8.06
CA PHE A 82 7.15 -3.13 -9.01
C PHE A 82 6.54 -1.89 -8.34
N PHE A 83 5.92 -2.05 -7.16
CA PHE A 83 5.32 -0.92 -6.45
C PHE A 83 6.38 0.02 -5.86
N ALA A 84 7.53 -0.51 -5.44
CA ALA A 84 8.67 0.30 -5.01
C ALA A 84 9.19 1.21 -6.14
N TYR A 85 9.25 0.71 -7.37
CA TYR A 85 9.62 1.51 -8.56
C TYR A 85 8.67 2.69 -8.81
N TYR A 86 7.37 2.52 -8.52
CA TYR A 86 6.40 3.62 -8.59
C TYR A 86 6.42 4.53 -7.35
N GLY A 87 7.34 4.32 -6.41
CA GLY A 87 7.50 5.13 -5.21
C GLY A 87 6.44 4.86 -4.14
N MET A 88 5.85 3.65 -4.10
CA MET A 88 4.90 3.29 -3.04
C MET A 88 5.59 3.30 -1.67
N PHE A 89 5.02 4.06 -0.73
CA PHE A 89 5.54 4.16 0.63
C PHE A 89 5.25 2.86 1.39
N SER A 90 6.29 2.18 1.85
CA SER A 90 6.14 1.00 2.71
C SER A 90 6.17 1.41 4.18
N LEU A 91 5.05 1.19 4.86
CA LEU A 91 4.94 1.43 6.30
C LEU A 91 5.91 0.54 7.10
N ALA A 92 6.18 -0.67 6.62
CA ALA A 92 7.10 -1.60 7.28
C ALA A 92 8.54 -1.04 7.29
N THR A 93 9.01 -0.49 6.17
CA THR A 93 10.34 0.12 6.07
C THR A 93 10.41 1.39 6.92
N ALA A 94 9.37 2.24 6.87
CA ALA A 94 9.31 3.45 7.68
C ALA A 94 9.32 3.15 9.20
N HIS A 95 8.58 2.13 9.62
CA HIS A 95 8.56 1.68 11.01
C HIS A 95 9.91 1.09 11.44
N ALA A 96 10.56 0.30 10.58
CA ALA A 96 11.89 -0.22 10.85
C ALA A 96 12.92 0.92 11.07
N LEU A 97 12.88 1.95 10.22
CA LEU A 97 13.73 3.14 10.37
C LEU A 97 13.39 3.90 11.67
N ALA A 98 12.12 4.15 11.96
CA ALA A 98 11.72 4.86 13.18
C ALA A 98 12.14 4.12 14.46
N CYS A 99 12.00 2.79 14.51
CA CYS A 99 12.50 1.96 15.61
C CYS A 99 14.03 2.02 15.74
N GLN A 100 14.76 2.17 14.63
CA GLN A 100 16.22 2.29 14.64
C GLN A 100 16.67 3.63 15.23
N PHE A 101 15.99 4.73 14.91
CA PHE A 101 16.30 6.06 15.46
C PHE A 101 15.91 6.22 16.94
N SER A 102 14.88 5.53 17.40
CA SER A 102 14.47 5.55 18.82
C SER A 102 15.43 4.80 19.76
N ARG A 103 16.38 4.03 19.24
CA ARG A 103 17.38 3.26 20.02
C ARG A 103 18.75 3.94 20.10
N ARG A 104 18.84 5.21 19.70
CA ARG A 104 20.10 5.96 19.66
C ARG A 104 20.19 6.96 20.79
#